data_AF-A0A526QIZ7-F1
#
_entry.id   AF-A0A526QIZ7-F1
#
_cell.length_a   1.000
_cell.length_b   1.000
_cell.length_c   1.000
_cell.angle_alpha   90.00
_cell.angle_beta   90.00
_cell.angle_gamma   90.00
#
_symmetry.space_group_name_H-M   'P 1'
#
loop_
_entity.id
_entity.type
_entity.pdbx_description
1 polymer ?
#
loop_
_entity_poly.entity_id
_entity_poly.type
_entity_poly.pdbx_seq_one_letter_code
_entity_poly.pdbx_strand_id
1 'polypeptide(L)'
;MNWSISFEPLLAWPWLAAVLAPLALLALVGLWFRQRGSVLRFTALLALGAALLNPVFLDEERDALKSVVAIIVDRSQSQDIGERTKQTEEALAGLQQRLARFKQFDVRVVEAGKSDAAEERTDTR
;
A
#
# COMPACT_ATOMS: atom_id res chain seq x y z
N MET A 1 0.43 1.83 13.84
CA MET A 1 0.26 3.30 13.81
C MET A 1 1.45 3.87 13.07
N ASN A 2 1.28 4.13 11.78
CA ASN A 2 2.28 4.79 10.94
C ASN A 2 1.78 6.22 10.69
N TRP A 3 2.17 7.14 11.56
CA TRP A 3 1.85 8.55 11.38
C TRP A 3 2.90 9.21 10.50
N SER A 4 2.45 10.01 9.54
CA SER A 4 3.32 10.83 8.71
C SER A 4 2.77 12.25 8.58
N ILE A 5 3.67 13.21 8.43
CA ILE A 5 3.33 14.60 8.16
C ILE A 5 3.89 14.94 6.79
N SER A 6 3.01 15.29 5.85
CA SER A 6 3.37 15.71 4.50
C SER A 6 3.04 17.19 4.33
N PHE A 7 3.82 17.91 3.51
CA PHE A 7 3.56 19.30 3.18
C PHE A 7 3.17 19.40 1.71
N GLU A 8 1.92 19.78 1.46
CA GLU A 8 1.36 19.89 0.10
C GLU A 8 1.01 21.36 -0.21
N PRO A 9 2.02 22.21 -0.45
CA PRO A 9 1.81 23.65 -0.54
C PRO A 9 0.89 24.00 -1.71
N LEU A 10 -0.03 24.93 -1.45
CA LEU A 10 -1.01 25.43 -2.43
C LEU A 10 -0.36 26.13 -3.63
N LEU A 11 0.87 26.61 -3.45
CA LEU A 11 1.69 27.25 -4.46
C LEU A 11 2.99 26.48 -4.63
N ALA A 12 3.57 26.51 -5.82
CA ALA A 12 4.91 25.97 -6.03
C ALA A 12 5.92 26.65 -5.10
N TRP A 13 6.89 25.88 -4.60
CA TRP A 13 7.90 26.32 -3.63
C TRP A 13 8.57 27.66 -3.96
N PRO A 14 8.97 27.96 -5.21
CA PRO A 14 9.60 29.24 -5.53
C PRO A 14 8.67 30.44 -5.27
N TRP A 15 7.39 30.33 -5.60
CA TRP A 15 6.40 31.40 -5.40
C TRP A 15 6.08 31.60 -3.93
N LEU A 16 5.94 30.49 -3.19
CA LEU A 16 5.71 30.53 -1.76
C LEU A 16 6.89 31.21 -1.03
N ALA A 17 8.13 30.85 -1.38
CA ALA A 17 9.33 31.46 -0.84
C ALA A 17 9.45 32.95 -1.22
N ALA A 18 9.17 33.30 -2.48
CA ALA A 18 9.23 34.68 -2.96
C ALA A 18 8.31 35.63 -2.19
N VAL A 19 7.15 35.15 -1.72
CA VAL A 19 6.19 35.94 -0.94
C VAL A 19 6.48 35.87 0.55
N LEU A 20 6.64 34.66 1.11
CA LEU A 20 6.75 34.50 2.57
C LEU A 20 8.10 34.96 3.12
N ALA A 21 9.20 34.80 2.39
CA ALA A 21 10.53 35.18 2.88
C ALA A 21 10.65 36.69 3.20
N PRO A 22 10.31 37.63 2.29
CA PRO A 22 10.38 39.06 2.62
C PRO A 22 9.39 39.47 3.71
N LEU A 23 8.18 38.88 3.73
CA LEU A 23 7.20 39.14 4.79
C LEU A 23 7.69 38.67 6.16
N ALA A 24 8.33 37.49 6.22
CA ALA A 24 8.91 36.96 7.44
C ALA A 24 10.04 37.87 7.94
N LEU A 25 10.90 38.35 7.04
CA LEU A 25 11.97 39.29 7.41
C LEU A 25 11.40 40.58 8.01
N LEU A 26 10.38 41.19 7.38
CA LEU A 26 9.73 42.40 7.90
C LEU A 26 9.05 42.16 9.25
N ALA A 27 8.38 41.02 9.41
CA ALA A 27 7.73 40.65 10.66
C ALA A 27 8.76 40.46 11.79
N LEU A 28 9.90 39.81 11.51
CA LEU A 28 11.00 39.63 12.46
C LEU A 28 11.63 40.95 12.86
N VAL A 29 11.86 41.85 11.90
CA VAL A 29 12.37 43.21 12.17
C VAL A 29 11.39 43.99 13.06
N GLY A 30 10.08 43.93 12.76
CA GLY A 30 9.07 44.57 13.59
C GLY A 30 8.99 43.99 15.01
N LEU A 31 9.22 42.68 15.16
CA LEU A 31 9.30 42.01 16.45
C LEU A 31 10.55 42.44 17.24
N TRP A 32 11.70 42.51 16.57
CA TRP A 32 12.98 42.96 17.13
C TRP A 32 12.90 44.39 17.67
N PHE A 33 12.35 45.30 16.88
CA PHE A 33 12.14 46.70 17.29
C PHE A 33 10.89 46.90 18.18
N ARG A 34 10.20 45.82 18.58
CA ARG A 34 9.03 45.84 19.47
C ARG A 34 7.94 46.82 19.02
N GLN A 35 7.72 46.92 17.71
CA GLN A 35 6.69 47.80 17.17
C GLN A 35 5.29 47.39 17.66
N ARG A 36 4.40 48.36 17.87
CA ARG A 36 3.03 48.10 18.29
C ARG A 36 2.33 47.17 17.28
N GLY A 37 1.79 46.06 17.78
CA GLY A 37 1.13 45.03 16.97
C GLY A 37 2.07 44.08 16.23
N SER A 38 3.39 44.10 16.47
CA SER A 38 4.34 43.19 15.82
C SER A 38 4.07 41.72 16.12
N VAL A 39 3.72 41.40 17.37
CA VAL A 39 3.34 40.04 17.79
C VAL A 39 2.12 39.54 16.99
N LEU A 40 1.06 40.35 16.90
CA LEU A 40 -0.14 40.00 16.14
C LEU A 40 0.17 39.77 14.65
N ARG A 41 0.96 40.65 14.04
CA ARG A 41 1.37 40.51 12.62
C ARG A 41 2.20 39.26 12.38
N PHE A 42 3.13 38.96 13.30
CA PHE A 42 3.95 37.75 13.24
C PHE A 42 3.08 36.48 13.37
N THR A 43 2.17 36.44 14.34
CA THR A 43 1.24 35.30 14.49
C THR A 43 0.32 35.15 13.29
N ALA A 44 -0.17 36.25 12.70
CA ALA A 44 -0.98 36.22 11.49
C ALA A 44 -0.20 35.67 10.29
N LEU A 45 1.07 36.08 10.13
CA LEU A 45 1.96 35.50 9.12
C LEU A 45 2.23 34.01 9.39
N LEU A 46 2.35 33.65 10.68
CA LEU A 46 2.26 32.31 11.25
C LEU A 46 1.19 31.45 10.59
N ALA A 47 -0.05 31.87 10.85
CA ALA A 47 -1.26 31.21 10.39
C ALA A 47 -1.35 31.16 8.88
N LEU A 48 -1.01 32.27 8.19
CA LEU A 48 -1.00 32.32 6.73
C LEU A 48 0.01 31.34 6.13
N GLY A 49 1.23 31.31 6.65
CA GLY A 49 2.28 30.40 6.21
C GLY A 49 1.89 28.94 6.41
N ALA A 50 1.32 28.61 7.57
CA ALA A 50 0.81 27.26 7.84
C ALA A 50 -0.32 26.86 6.88
N ALA A 51 -1.26 27.77 6.61
CA ALA A 51 -2.34 27.54 5.65
C ALA A 51 -1.80 27.31 4.23
N LEU A 52 -0.81 28.08 3.80
CA LEU A 52 -0.21 27.96 2.46
C LEU A 52 0.68 26.72 2.31
N LEU A 53 1.39 26.32 3.36
CA LEU A 53 2.19 25.09 3.40
C LEU A 53 1.33 23.83 3.44
N ASN A 54 0.09 23.94 3.95
CA ASN A 54 -0.90 22.87 4.01
C ASN A 54 -0.32 21.56 4.59
N PRO A 55 0.01 21.54 5.90
CA PRO A 55 0.48 20.33 6.56
C PRO A 55 -0.65 19.30 6.65
N VAL A 56 -0.44 18.13 6.06
CA VAL A 56 -1.37 17.02 6.06
C VAL A 56 -0.89 15.98 7.06
N PHE A 57 -1.71 15.71 8.08
CA PHE A 57 -1.48 14.62 9.03
C PHE A 57 -2.12 13.36 8.47
N LEU A 58 -1.30 12.38 8.11
CA LEU A 58 -1.75 11.13 7.52
C LEU A 58 -1.58 10.00 8.52
N ASP A 59 -2.70 9.36 8.87
CA ASP A 59 -2.72 8.09 9.60
C ASP A 59 -2.92 6.97 8.59
N GLU A 60 -1.87 6.20 8.33
CA GLU A 60 -1.91 5.12 7.35
C GLU A 60 -2.28 3.81 8.05
N GLU A 61 -3.57 3.42 7.99
CA GLU A 61 -4.02 2.09 8.37
C GLU A 61 -3.64 1.07 7.29
N ARG A 62 -2.47 0.44 7.46
CA ARG A 62 -2.05 -0.69 6.63
C ARG A 62 -2.50 -2.00 7.26
N ASP A 63 -3.69 -2.46 6.89
CA ASP A 63 -4.02 -3.87 7.04
C ASP A 63 -3.11 -4.67 6.10
N ALA A 64 -2.32 -5.59 6.66
CA ALA A 64 -1.51 -6.49 5.84
C ALA A 64 -2.43 -7.48 5.12
N LEU A 65 -2.91 -7.10 3.93
CA LEU A 65 -3.68 -8.02 3.09
C LEU A 65 -2.80 -9.23 2.76
N LYS A 66 -3.31 -10.43 3.06
CA LYS A 66 -2.65 -11.68 2.67
C LYS A 66 -2.59 -11.76 1.15
N SER A 67 -1.40 -12.06 0.61
CA SER A 67 -1.24 -12.29 -0.82
C SER A 67 -1.69 -13.71 -1.17
N VAL A 68 -2.54 -13.86 -2.18
CA VAL A 68 -3.04 -15.18 -2.60
C VAL A 68 -2.02 -15.86 -3.51
N VAL A 69 -1.65 -17.09 -3.20
CA VAL A 69 -0.77 -17.94 -4.03
C VAL A 69 -1.57 -19.11 -4.55
N ALA A 70 -1.84 -19.14 -5.86
CA ALA A 70 -2.52 -20.26 -6.50
C ALA A 70 -1.51 -21.33 -6.93
N ILE A 71 -1.71 -22.58 -6.50
CA ILE A 71 -0.98 -23.76 -6.96
C ILE A 71 -1.91 -24.53 -7.89
N ILE A 72 -1.56 -24.60 -9.17
CA ILE A 72 -2.33 -25.33 -10.17
C ILE A 72 -1.67 -26.69 -10.38
N VAL A 73 -2.41 -27.75 -10.08
CA VAL A 73 -1.94 -29.13 -10.24
C VAL A 73 -2.56 -29.69 -11.52
N ASP A 74 -1.73 -29.96 -12.52
CA ASP A 74 -2.17 -30.64 -13.73
C ASP A 74 -2.50 -32.11 -13.40
N ARG A 75 -3.70 -32.54 -13.78
CA ARG A 75 -4.24 -33.90 -13.67
C ARG A 75 -4.68 -34.45 -15.04
N SER A 76 -4.09 -33.93 -16.12
CA SER A 76 -4.31 -34.47 -17.47
C SER A 76 -3.81 -35.93 -17.59
N GLN A 77 -4.34 -36.69 -18.55
CA GLN A 77 -3.93 -38.09 -18.82
C GLN A 77 -2.41 -38.24 -19.06
N SER A 78 -1.72 -37.18 -19.48
CA SER A 78 -0.27 -37.18 -19.68
C SER A 78 0.54 -37.27 -18.39
N GLN A 79 -0.09 -37.05 -17.23
CA GLN A 79 0.50 -37.17 -15.90
C GLN A 79 0.56 -38.63 -15.40
N ASP A 80 -0.25 -39.52 -15.96
CA ASP A 80 -0.26 -40.95 -15.58
C ASP A 80 0.93 -41.74 -16.15
N ILE A 81 1.79 -41.08 -16.93
CA ILE A 81 2.93 -41.72 -17.58
C ILE A 81 4.10 -41.84 -16.59
N GLY A 82 4.40 -43.08 -16.20
CA GLY A 82 5.52 -43.39 -15.31
C GLY A 82 5.32 -42.81 -13.91
N GLU A 83 6.34 -42.15 -13.37
CA GLU A 83 6.33 -41.62 -11.99
C GLU A 83 5.85 -40.15 -11.90
N ARG A 84 5.31 -39.57 -12.98
CA ARG A 84 4.97 -38.14 -13.04
C ARG A 84 3.93 -37.73 -11.99
N THR A 85 2.84 -38.47 -11.85
CA THR A 85 1.85 -38.21 -10.79
C THR A 85 2.50 -38.17 -9.41
N LYS A 86 3.38 -39.13 -9.10
CA LYS A 86 4.06 -39.18 -7.80
C LYS A 86 5.01 -37.98 -7.60
N GLN A 87 5.77 -37.62 -8.62
CA GLN A 87 6.64 -36.44 -8.58
C GLN A 87 5.85 -35.14 -8.38
N THR A 88 4.69 -35.01 -9.02
CA THR A 88 3.79 -33.87 -8.88
C THR A 88 3.21 -33.77 -7.47
N GLU A 89 2.81 -34.90 -6.86
CA GLU A 89 2.35 -34.95 -5.46
C GLU A 89 3.45 -34.55 -4.48
N GLU A 90 4.67 -35.08 -4.65
CA GLU A 90 5.82 -34.74 -3.82
C GLU A 90 6.17 -33.25 -3.93
N ALA A 91 6.09 -32.68 -5.14
CA ALA A 91 6.30 -31.26 -5.38
C ALA A 91 5.20 -30.39 -4.74
N LEU A 92 3.93 -30.80 -4.85
CA LEU A 92 2.80 -30.13 -4.22
C LEU A 92 2.98 -30.07 -2.69
N ALA A 93 3.30 -31.20 -2.07
CA ALA A 93 3.56 -31.27 -0.63
C ALA A 93 4.74 -30.38 -0.22
N GLY A 94 5.83 -30.39 -0.99
CA GLY A 94 6.99 -29.53 -0.76
C GLY A 94 6.68 -28.03 -0.86
N LEU A 95 5.86 -27.63 -1.84
CA LEU A 95 5.41 -26.25 -2.00
C LEU A 95 4.50 -25.81 -0.84
N GLN A 96 3.52 -26.63 -0.46
CA GLN A 96 2.64 -26.35 0.67
C GLN A 96 3.44 -26.18 1.97
N GLN A 97 4.40 -27.07 2.23
CA GLN A 97 5.23 -27.00 3.45
C GLN A 97 6.11 -25.75 3.50
N ARG A 98 6.63 -25.29 2.36
CA ARG A 98 7.44 -24.06 2.28
C ARG A 98 6.57 -22.82 2.44
N LEU A 99 5.41 -22.78 1.76
CA LEU A 99 4.50 -21.63 1.80
C LEU A 99 3.79 -21.50 3.16
N ALA A 100 3.50 -22.61 3.84
CA ALA A 100 2.89 -22.60 5.19
C ALA A 100 3.74 -21.87 6.25
N ARG A 101 5.05 -21.69 5.99
CA ARG A 101 5.95 -20.92 6.88
C ARG A 101 5.68 -19.41 6.83
N PHE A 102 5.00 -18.94 5.78
CA PHE A 102 4.73 -17.53 5.55
C PHE A 102 3.25 -17.21 5.80
N LYS A 103 2.96 -16.61 6.96
CA LYS A 103 1.58 -16.23 7.34
C LYS A 103 0.95 -15.15 6.46
N GLN A 104 1.76 -14.46 5.64
CA GLN A 104 1.29 -13.47 4.66
C GLN A 104 0.64 -14.09 3.42
N PHE A 105 0.73 -15.42 3.22
CA PHE A 105 0.16 -16.07 2.04
C PHE A 105 -1.14 -16.82 2.34
N ASP A 106 -2.14 -16.64 1.48
CA ASP A 106 -3.33 -17.49 1.38
C ASP A 106 -3.11 -18.46 0.21
N VAL A 107 -2.78 -19.72 0.51
CA VAL A 107 -2.44 -20.71 -0.51
C VAL A 107 -3.69 -21.45 -0.96
N ARG A 108 -3.98 -21.43 -2.25
CA ARG A 108 -5.14 -22.10 -2.86
C ARG A 108 -4.66 -23.12 -3.87
N VAL A 109 -5.08 -24.36 -3.72
CA VAL A 109 -4.74 -25.45 -4.64
C VAL A 109 -5.93 -25.68 -5.57
N VAL A 110 -5.67 -25.73 -6.87
CA VAL A 110 -6.67 -26.01 -7.90
C VAL A 110 -6.15 -27.14 -8.78
N GLU A 111 -6.92 -28.20 -8.93
CA GLU A 111 -6.60 -29.28 -9.87
C GLU A 111 -7.18 -28.95 -11.25
N ALA A 112 -6.34 -28.95 -12.27
CA ALA A 112 -6.73 -28.75 -13.66
C ALA A 112 -6.74 -30.10 -14.40
N GLY A 113 -7.70 -30.34 -15.28
CA GLY A 113 -7.72 -31.54 -16.13
C GLY A 113 -8.56 -32.73 -15.61
N LYS A 114 -9.03 -32.70 -14.36
CA LYS A 114 -10.18 -33.50 -13.94
C LYS A 114 -11.44 -32.74 -14.34
N SER A 115 -12.20 -33.28 -15.29
CA SER A 115 -13.54 -32.79 -15.58
C SER A 115 -14.51 -33.36 -14.54
N ASP A 116 -14.96 -32.55 -13.59
CA ASP A 116 -16.14 -32.89 -12.76
C ASP A 116 -17.39 -33.14 -13.62
N ALA A 117 -17.40 -32.70 -14.87
CA ALA A 117 -18.48 -32.88 -15.85
C ALA A 117 -18.62 -34.30 -16.42
N ALA A 118 -17.79 -35.28 -16.02
CA ALA A 118 -17.86 -36.65 -16.55
C ALA A 118 -18.71 -37.63 -15.71
N GLU A 119 -19.18 -37.22 -14.53
CA GLU A 119 -20.11 -38.00 -13.68
C GLU A 119 -21.59 -37.68 -13.92
N GLU A 120 -21.94 -36.58 -14.58
CA GLU A 120 -23.32 -36.32 -15.04
C GLU A 120 -23.61 -37.07 -16.35
N ARG A 121 -23.34 -38.38 -16.36
CA ARG A 121 -23.75 -39.26 -17.45
C ARG A 121 -25.22 -39.58 -17.22
N THR A 122 -26.06 -38.89 -17.99
CA THR A 122 -27.52 -39.01 -18.05
C THR A 122 -27.95 -40.49 -18.06
N ASP A 123 -28.63 -40.93 -17.00
CA ASP A 123 -29.43 -42.15 -17.00
C ASP A 123 -30.56 -41.96 -18.02
N THR A 124 -30.36 -42.44 -19.25
CA THR A 124 -31.44 -42.60 -20.22
C THR A 124 -32.17 -43.88 -19.91
N ARG A 125 -33.36 -43.73 -19.33
CA ARG A 125 -34.36 -44.76 -19.07
C ARG A 125 -35.02 -45.26 -20.36
#